data_AF-A0A0L6Z6Q4-F1
#
_entry.id   AF-A0A0L6Z6Q4-F1
#
_cell.length_a   1.000
_cell.length_b   1.000
_cell.length_c   1.000
_cell.angle_alpha   90.00
_cell.angle_beta   90.00
_cell.angle_gamma   90.00
#
_symmetry.space_group_name_H-M   'P 1'
#
loop_
_entity.id
_entity.type
_entity.pdbx_description
1 polymer ?
#
loop_
_entity_poly.entity_id
_entity_poly.type
_entity_poly.pdbx_seq_one_letter_code
_entity_poly.pdbx_strand_id
1 'polypeptide(L)' 'MSRSIYLADAKTEDIKAKLDTGVLSINIPKVPSTSNAKKIDIE' A
#
# COMPACT_ATOMS: atom_id res chain seq x y z
N MET A 1 6.27 -19.96 9.73
CA MET A 1 4.98 -19.39 9.30
C MET A 1 5.29 -18.18 8.42
N SER A 2 4.84 -18.16 7.17
CA SER A 2 5.11 -17.08 6.21
C SER A 2 3.79 -16.56 5.64
N ARG A 3 3.74 -15.25 5.35
CA ARG A 3 2.61 -14.60 4.68
C ARG A 3 3.15 -13.62 3.64
N SER A 4 2.57 -13.65 2.44
CA SER A 4 2.91 -12.74 1.35
C SER A 4 1.67 -11.98 0.91
N ILE A 5 1.83 -10.70 0.60
CA ILE A 5 0.78 -9.80 0.12
C ILE A 5 1.38 -8.99 -1.03
N TYR A 6 0.65 -8.89 -2.13
CA TYR A 6 1.03 -8.04 -3.27
C TYR A 6 0.33 -6.68 -3.15
N LEU A 7 1.10 -5.60 -3.30
CA LEU A 7 0.61 -4.22 -3.23
C LEU A 7 1.02 -3.51 -4.52
N ALA A 8 0.06 -3.30 -5.43
CA ALA A 8 0.33 -2.85 -6.80
C ALA A 8 1.00 -1.46 -6.88
N ASP A 9 0.68 -0.58 -5.92
CA ASP A 9 1.15 0.80 -5.86
C ASP A 9 2.16 1.03 -4.73
N ALA A 10 2.81 -0.02 -4.20
CA ALA A 10 3.79 0.14 -3.13
C ALA A 10 5.09 0.77 -3.63
N LYS A 11 5.54 1.82 -2.94
CA LYS A 11 6.88 2.37 -3.09
C LYS A 11 7.85 1.52 -2.27
N THR A 12 8.98 1.12 -2.88
CA THR A 12 9.97 0.26 -2.23
C THR A 12 10.85 1.00 -1.22
N GLU A 13 11.00 2.31 -1.40
CA GLU A 13 11.71 3.21 -0.49
C GLU A 13 10.81 3.69 0.66
N ASP A 14 11.43 4.02 1.80
CA ASP A 14 10.77 4.51 3.02
C ASP A 14 9.75 3.58 3.68
N ILE A 15 9.82 2.26 3.42
CA ILE A 15 9.05 1.24 4.15
C ILE A 15 9.50 1.20 5.63
N LYS A 16 8.54 1.23 6.56
CA LYS A 16 8.79 1.20 8.01
C LYS A 16 7.98 0.09 8.67
N ALA A 17 8.51 -0.48 9.74
CA ALA A 17 7.79 -1.48 10.53
C ALA A 17 7.98 -1.23 12.03
N LYS A 18 6.95 -1.57 12.83
CA LYS A 18 6.97 -1.55 14.29
C LYS A 18 6.26 -2.80 14.81
N LEU A 19 6.90 -3.55 15.70
CA LEU A 19 6.25 -4.60 16.48
C LEU A 19 5.96 -4.06 17.88
N ASP A 20 4.70 -4.03 18.26
CA ASP A 20 4.27 -3.49 19.56
C ASP A 20 3.14 -4.34 20.13
N THR A 21 3.27 -4.76 21.39
CA THR A 21 2.27 -5.61 22.09
C THR A 21 1.80 -6.84 21.30
N GLY A 22 2.70 -7.46 20.50
CA GLY A 22 2.39 -8.63 19.69
C GLY A 22 1.77 -8.33 18.32
N VAL A 23 1.63 -7.06 17.94
CA VAL A 23 1.10 -6.64 16.63
C VAL A 23 2.21 -6.04 15.78
N LEU A 24 2.47 -6.65 14.61
CA LEU A 24 3.37 -6.12 13.60
C LEU A 24 2.62 -5.13 12.70
N SER A 25 2.96 -3.86 12.79
CA SER A 25 2.47 -2.80 11.92
C SER A 25 3.52 -2.47 10.86
N ILE A 26 3.13 -2.48 9.58
CA ILE A 26 4.00 -2.16 8.45
C ILE A 26 3.40 -0.95 7.72
N ASN A 27 4.17 0.13 7.61
CA ASN A 27 3.79 1.35 6.89
C ASN A 27 4.52 1.38 5.55
N ILE A 28 3.77 1.41 4.46
CA ILE A 28 4.25 1.29 3.09
C ILE A 28 3.75 2.51 2.32
N PRO A 29 4.63 3.43 1.91
CA PRO A 29 4.24 4.56 1.08
C PRO A 29 3.70 4.09 -0.26
N LYS A 30 2.76 4.86 -0.82
CA LYS A 30 2.23 4.62 -2.17
C LYS A 30 3.06 5.36 -3.20
N VAL A 31 3.25 4.77 -4.38
CA VAL A 31 3.73 5.47 -5.57
C VAL A 31 2.70 6.55 -5.91
N PRO A 32 3.11 7.82 -6.10
CA PRO A 32 2.20 8.89 -6.47
C PRO A 32 1.47 8.54 -7.78
N SER A 33 0.15 8.44 -7.73
CA SER A 33 -0.67 8.20 -8.92
C SER A 33 -0.96 9.52 -9.62
N THR A 34 -0.58 9.66 -10.90
CA THR A 34 -1.15 10.67 -11.79
C THR A 34 -2.56 10.20 -12.15
N SER A 35 -3.54 10.52 -11.30
CA SER A 35 -4.92 10.09 -11.50
C SER A 35 -5.47 10.70 -12.80
N ASN A 36 -5.48 9.89 -13.86
CA ASN A 36 -6.23 10.14 -15.08
C ASN A 36 -7.65 9.54 -14.99
N ALA A 37 -8.12 9.21 -13.79
CA ALA A 37 -9.42 8.59 -13.60
C ALA A 37 -10.50 9.55 -14.09
N LYS A 38 -11.25 9.12 -15.12
CA LYS A 38 -12.42 9.84 -15.63
C LYS A 38 -13.66 9.19 -15.03
N LYS A 39 -14.58 10.01 -14.53
CA LYS A 39 -15.92 9.57 -14.13
C LYS A 39 -16.64 9.09 -15.39
N ILE A 40 -17.16 7.86 -15.37
CA ILE A 40 -17.99 7.31 -16.44
C ILE A 40 -19.41 7.23 -15.88
N ASP A 41 -20.35 7.96 -16.48
CA ASP A 41 -21.76 7.85 -16.18
C ASP A 41 -22.34 6.68 -17.01
N ILE A 42 -23.23 5.88 -16.40
CA ILE A 42 -23.89 4.73 -17.02
C ILE A 42 -25.39 5.02 -17.08
N GLU A 43 -26.00 4.81 -18.26
CA GLU A 43 -27.44 4.90 -18.52
C GLU A 43 -28.11 3.51 -18.51
#